data_AF-A0A5F1YAV0-F1
#
_entry.id   AF-A0A5F1YAV0-F1
#
_cell.length_a   1.000
_cell.length_b   1.000
_cell.length_c   1.000
_cell.angle_alpha   90.00
_cell.angle_beta   90.00
_cell.angle_gamma   90.00
#
_symmetry.space_group_name_H-M   'P 1'
#
loop_
_entity.id
_entity.type
_entity.pdbx_description
1 polymer ?
#
loop_
_entity_poly.entity_id
_entity_poly.type
_entity_poly.pdbx_seq_one_letter_code
_entity_poly.pdbx_strand_id
1 'polypeptide(L)'
;MEKLLGKKENTFEQLLVIWNELQISPFETIKAPMVGRDFEANMWLNSLYETTDKSIEKEEFFQNYNGYYVIELAKELEGVPMYQSPVADANVFRGEFLRDCEDLIGEKLTSEAWISKLSHEALDYGNRLMDIADKLAIKHNLEYLKSIRIPPKSEGDSMDAKLHILFSLAKWLIFYGKNGHGYEADY
;
A
#
# COMPACT_ATOMS: atom_id res chain seq x y z
N MET A 1 -5.42 -33.18 -44.26
CA MET A 1 -4.95 -33.29 -42.86
C MET A 1 -5.01 -31.91 -42.24
N GLU A 2 -6.10 -31.59 -41.54
CA GLU A 2 -6.13 -30.44 -40.65
C GLU A 2 -5.21 -30.72 -39.46
N LYS A 3 -4.20 -29.88 -39.26
CA LYS A 3 -3.41 -29.89 -38.02
C LYS A 3 -4.34 -29.41 -36.90
N LEU A 4 -4.67 -30.32 -35.98
CA LEU A 4 -5.22 -29.95 -34.67
C LEU A 4 -4.22 -28.99 -34.00
N LEU A 5 -4.57 -27.71 -33.95
CA LEU A 5 -3.87 -26.71 -33.13
C LEU A 5 -4.18 -27.05 -31.68
N GLY A 6 -3.30 -27.82 -31.03
CA GLY A 6 -3.37 -28.04 -29.59
C GLY A 6 -3.32 -26.68 -28.89
N LYS A 7 -4.32 -26.38 -28.05
CA LYS A 7 -4.29 -25.20 -27.18
C LYS A 7 -3.04 -25.31 -26.31
N LYS A 8 -2.13 -24.34 -26.45
CA LYS A 8 -1.02 -24.18 -25.51
C LYS A 8 -1.64 -23.80 -24.16
N GLU A 9 -1.62 -24.71 -23.20
CA GLU A 9 -2.00 -24.41 -21.83
C GLU A 9 -0.86 -23.59 -21.22
N ASN A 10 -1.17 -22.38 -20.76
CA ASN A 10 -0.21 -21.55 -20.03
C ASN A 10 0.04 -22.18 -18.66
N THR A 11 1.29 -22.14 -18.19
CA THR A 11 1.60 -22.56 -16.81
C THR A 11 1.06 -21.55 -15.81
N PHE A 12 0.98 -21.92 -14.53
CA PHE A 12 0.56 -21.01 -13.46
C PHE A 12 1.44 -19.76 -13.42
N GLU A 13 2.76 -19.89 -13.56
CA GLU A 13 3.71 -18.79 -13.56
C GLU A 13 3.49 -17.86 -14.76
N GLN A 14 3.20 -18.42 -15.94
CA GLN A 14 2.88 -17.62 -17.13
C GLN A 14 1.57 -16.86 -16.95
N LEU A 15 0.56 -17.49 -16.35
CA LEU A 15 -0.70 -16.83 -16.03
C LEU A 15 -0.50 -15.73 -14.98
N LEU A 16 0.37 -15.93 -13.99
CA LEU A 16 0.68 -14.93 -12.98
C LEU A 16 1.40 -13.71 -13.58
N VAL A 17 2.36 -13.91 -14.48
CA VAL A 17 3.01 -12.80 -15.21
C VAL A 17 2.00 -12.04 -16.05
N ILE A 18 1.21 -12.74 -16.87
CA ILE A 18 0.17 -12.11 -17.70
C ILE A 18 -0.85 -11.36 -16.82
N TRP A 19 -1.24 -11.95 -15.70
CA TRP A 19 -2.14 -11.34 -14.74
C TRP A 19 -1.56 -10.01 -14.22
N ASN A 20 -0.31 -10.02 -13.75
CA ASN A 20 0.37 -8.81 -13.26
C ASN A 20 0.52 -7.74 -14.36
N GLU A 21 0.77 -8.13 -15.61
CA GLU A 21 0.84 -7.20 -16.76
C GLU A 21 -0.51 -6.58 -17.14
N LEU A 22 -1.62 -7.28 -16.88
CA LEU A 22 -2.98 -6.78 -17.15
C LEU A 22 -3.54 -5.91 -16.02
N GLN A 23 -2.97 -6.00 -14.83
CA GLN A 23 -3.39 -5.20 -13.69
C GLN A 23 -2.89 -3.76 -13.84
N ILE A 24 -3.73 -2.81 -13.41
CA ILE A 24 -3.28 -1.44 -13.19
C ILE A 24 -2.22 -1.49 -12.09
N SER A 25 -1.08 -0.80 -12.26
CA SER A 25 -0.06 -0.82 -11.22
C SER A 25 -0.57 -0.18 -9.93
N PRO A 26 -0.18 -0.68 -8.73
CA PRO A 26 -0.44 0.01 -7.48
C PRO A 26 0.07 1.46 -7.46
N PHE A 27 1.16 1.75 -8.18
CA PHE A 27 1.74 3.09 -8.29
C PHE A 27 0.89 4.04 -9.15
N GLU A 28 0.29 3.52 -10.22
CA GLU A 28 -0.68 4.28 -11.02
C GLU A 28 -1.96 4.55 -10.24
N THR A 29 -2.38 3.57 -9.44
CA THR A 29 -3.58 3.67 -8.60
C THR A 29 -3.46 4.79 -7.58
N ILE A 30 -2.29 4.94 -6.95
CA ILE A 30 -2.02 6.06 -6.03
C ILE A 30 -1.69 7.38 -6.74
N LYS A 31 -1.67 7.37 -8.07
CA LYS A 31 -1.27 8.49 -8.94
C LYS A 31 0.12 9.02 -8.60
N ALA A 32 1.07 8.11 -8.37
CA ALA A 32 2.48 8.48 -8.22
C ALA A 32 3.02 8.96 -9.58
N PRO A 33 3.71 10.11 -9.64
CA PRO A 33 4.35 10.57 -10.86
C PRO A 33 5.58 9.71 -11.19
N MET A 34 5.88 9.58 -12.47
CA MET A 34 6.94 8.72 -13.00
C MET A 34 8.07 9.54 -13.61
N VAL A 35 9.32 9.22 -13.24
CA VAL A 35 10.53 9.79 -13.85
C VAL A 35 10.58 9.46 -15.34
N GLY A 36 10.96 10.46 -16.15
CA GLY A 36 10.99 10.37 -17.61
C GLY A 36 9.64 10.68 -18.27
N ARG A 37 8.55 10.75 -17.50
CA ARG A 37 7.20 11.08 -17.98
C ARG A 37 6.66 12.37 -17.37
N ASP A 38 6.64 12.46 -16.05
CA ASP A 38 5.97 13.51 -15.29
C ASP A 38 6.97 14.59 -14.82
N PHE A 39 6.59 15.86 -14.93
CA PHE A 39 7.47 16.99 -14.62
C PHE A 39 7.89 17.00 -13.14
N GLU A 40 6.95 16.78 -12.23
CA GLU A 40 7.21 16.77 -10.79
C GLU A 40 8.19 15.66 -10.36
N ALA A 41 8.13 14.48 -10.98
CA ALA A 41 9.07 13.39 -10.70
C ALA A 41 10.48 13.70 -11.22
N ASN A 42 10.61 14.33 -12.39
CA ASN A 42 11.90 14.75 -12.92
C ASN A 42 12.56 15.84 -12.05
N MET A 43 11.75 16.78 -11.53
CA MET A 43 12.23 17.80 -10.60
C MET A 43 12.67 17.21 -9.25
N TRP A 44 11.94 16.21 -8.75
CA TRP A 44 12.34 15.44 -7.57
C TRP A 44 13.68 14.73 -7.79
N LEU A 45 13.85 14.04 -8.92
CA LEU A 45 15.10 13.33 -9.23
C LEU A 45 16.28 14.28 -9.37
N ASN A 46 16.05 15.45 -9.98
CA ASN A 46 17.06 16.50 -10.05
C ASN A 46 17.50 16.96 -8.65
N SER A 47 16.54 17.16 -7.75
CA SER A 47 16.82 17.57 -6.36
C SER A 47 17.55 16.48 -5.60
N LEU A 48 17.17 15.20 -5.79
CA LEU A 48 17.86 14.05 -5.21
C LEU A 48 19.32 13.98 -5.68
N TYR A 49 19.57 14.12 -6.99
CA TYR A 49 20.92 14.10 -7.55
C TYR A 49 21.84 15.15 -6.92
N GLU A 50 21.33 16.36 -6.67
CA GLU A 50 22.12 17.42 -6.03
C GLU A 50 22.61 17.07 -4.62
N THR A 51 21.93 16.15 -3.92
CA THR A 51 22.32 15.68 -2.58
C THR A 51 23.32 14.52 -2.58
N THR A 52 23.59 13.93 -3.74
CA THR A 52 24.56 12.83 -3.89
C THR A 52 26.00 13.34 -3.86
N ASP A 53 26.96 12.41 -3.77
CA ASP A 53 28.39 12.70 -3.91
C ASP A 53 28.83 12.98 -5.36
N LYS A 54 27.91 12.89 -6.34
CA LYS A 54 28.16 13.07 -7.77
C LYS A 54 29.22 12.10 -8.32
N SER A 55 29.32 10.91 -7.73
CA SER A 55 30.18 9.82 -8.24
C SER A 55 29.71 9.25 -9.59
N ILE A 56 28.42 9.42 -9.92
CA ILE A 56 27.81 9.06 -11.20
C ILE A 56 27.44 10.35 -11.95
N GLU A 57 27.68 10.35 -13.26
CA GLU A 57 27.27 11.47 -14.13
C GLU A 57 25.76 11.63 -14.15
N LYS A 58 25.29 12.87 -14.31
CA LYS A 58 23.86 13.19 -14.17
C LYS A 58 23.00 12.43 -15.17
N GLU A 59 23.44 12.35 -16.42
CA GLU A 59 22.72 11.63 -17.47
C GLU A 59 22.58 10.14 -17.15
N GLU A 60 23.64 9.50 -16.63
CA GLU A 60 23.61 8.09 -16.22
C GLU A 60 22.71 7.89 -15.00
N PHE A 61 22.77 8.79 -14.01
CA PHE A 61 21.87 8.78 -12.87
C PHE A 61 20.40 8.88 -13.32
N PHE A 62 20.07 9.77 -14.26
CA PHE A 62 18.70 9.90 -14.76
C PHE A 62 18.23 8.67 -15.54
N GLN A 63 19.12 8.03 -16.30
CA GLN A 63 18.80 6.79 -17.00
C GLN A 63 18.47 5.66 -16.03
N ASN A 64 19.22 5.54 -14.92
CA ASN A 64 19.01 4.51 -13.90
C ASN A 64 17.64 4.61 -13.21
N TYR A 65 17.04 5.80 -13.18
CA TYR A 65 15.73 6.06 -12.59
C TYR A 65 14.60 6.20 -13.61
N ASN A 66 14.86 6.06 -14.92
CA ASN A 66 13.81 6.20 -15.92
C ASN A 66 12.72 5.14 -15.72
N GLY A 67 11.46 5.57 -15.65
CA GLY A 67 10.32 4.68 -15.33
C GLY A 67 10.06 4.49 -13.83
N TYR A 68 10.88 5.06 -12.95
CA TYR A 68 10.69 4.99 -11.50
C TYR A 68 9.48 5.83 -11.06
N TYR A 69 8.60 5.24 -10.24
CA TYR A 69 7.45 5.92 -9.62
C TYR A 69 7.83 6.58 -8.29
N VAL A 70 7.59 7.88 -8.15
CA VAL A 70 7.92 8.65 -6.94
C VAL A 70 6.73 8.65 -5.98
N ILE A 71 6.68 7.67 -5.10
CA ILE A 71 5.56 7.46 -4.14
C ILE A 71 5.39 8.64 -3.18
N GLU A 72 6.47 9.32 -2.80
CA GLU A 72 6.44 10.53 -1.96
C GLU A 72 5.59 11.67 -2.54
N LEU A 73 5.40 11.66 -3.86
CA LEU A 73 4.61 12.64 -4.61
C LEU A 73 3.22 12.10 -5.03
N ALA A 74 2.81 10.94 -4.50
CA ALA A 74 1.50 10.36 -4.79
C ALA A 74 0.36 11.30 -4.40
N LYS A 75 -0.66 11.39 -5.27
CA LYS A 75 -1.82 12.27 -5.05
C LYS A 75 -2.90 11.60 -4.19
N GLU A 76 -2.94 10.27 -4.18
CA GLU A 76 -3.88 9.49 -3.36
C GLU A 76 -3.18 8.91 -2.14
N LEU A 77 -3.14 9.68 -1.05
CA LEU A 77 -2.39 9.34 0.16
C LEU A 77 -2.98 8.16 0.94
N GLU A 78 -4.25 7.82 0.74
CA GLU A 78 -4.89 6.69 1.43
C GLU A 78 -4.29 5.34 1.00
N GLY A 79 -3.72 5.24 -0.20
CA GLY A 79 -2.96 4.07 -0.66
C GLY A 79 -1.48 4.09 -0.26
N VAL A 80 -1.00 5.15 0.38
CA VAL A 80 0.37 5.24 0.91
C VAL A 80 0.31 5.02 2.42
N PRO A 81 0.69 3.83 2.93
CA PRO A 81 0.61 3.50 4.34
C PRO A 81 1.52 4.40 5.17
N MET A 82 1.05 4.78 6.37
CA MET A 82 1.89 5.49 7.35
C MET A 82 2.82 4.53 8.10
N TYR A 83 2.38 3.28 8.25
CA TYR A 83 3.08 2.24 8.99
C TYR A 83 3.79 1.30 8.01
N GLN A 84 4.99 1.70 7.62
CA GLN A 84 5.81 1.05 6.60
C GLN A 84 6.94 0.22 7.22
N SER A 85 7.44 -0.73 6.44
CA SER A 85 8.69 -1.45 6.72
C SER A 85 9.80 -0.89 5.84
N PRO A 86 11.05 -0.73 6.33
CA PRO A 86 12.17 -0.29 5.51
C PRO A 86 12.59 -1.31 4.43
N VAL A 87 12.10 -2.55 4.51
CA VAL A 87 12.44 -3.64 3.57
C VAL A 87 11.33 -3.96 2.57
N ALA A 88 10.14 -3.38 2.73
CA ALA A 88 9.01 -3.61 1.82
C ALA A 88 8.80 -2.39 0.90
N ASP A 89 8.06 -2.58 -0.19
CA ASP A 89 7.68 -1.47 -1.05
C ASP A 89 6.87 -0.43 -0.25
N ALA A 90 7.11 0.85 -0.53
CA ALA A 90 6.54 1.95 0.25
C ALA A 90 5.00 2.05 0.16
N ASN A 91 4.34 1.31 -0.73
CA ASN A 91 2.88 1.22 -0.77
C ASN A 91 2.31 0.00 -0.03
N VAL A 92 3.13 -0.82 0.62
CA VAL A 92 2.72 -2.01 1.37
C VAL A 92 2.51 -1.69 2.85
N PHE A 93 1.33 -2.03 3.38
CA PHE A 93 1.06 -1.94 4.80
C PHE A 93 1.58 -3.19 5.52
N ARG A 94 2.31 -3.03 6.62
CA ARG A 94 2.81 -4.16 7.41
C ARG A 94 1.75 -4.66 8.40
N GLY A 95 1.16 -5.83 8.11
CA GLY A 95 0.11 -6.43 8.95
C GLY A 95 0.49 -6.66 10.41
N GLU A 96 1.78 -6.77 10.73
CA GLU A 96 2.28 -6.97 12.10
C GLU A 96 1.83 -5.89 13.09
N PHE A 97 1.61 -4.64 12.64
CA PHE A 97 1.10 -3.56 13.49
C PHE A 97 -0.30 -3.87 14.07
N LEU A 98 -1.06 -4.80 13.49
CA LEU A 98 -2.34 -5.24 14.06
C LEU A 98 -2.19 -6.09 15.32
N ARG A 99 -1.02 -6.69 15.59
CA ARG A 99 -0.79 -7.45 16.82
C ARG A 99 -1.00 -6.57 18.06
N ASP A 100 -0.57 -5.31 17.98
CA ASP A 100 -0.75 -4.33 19.05
C ASP A 100 -2.22 -3.92 19.24
N CYS A 101 -3.10 -4.25 18.29
CA CYS A 101 -4.52 -3.91 18.30
C CYS A 101 -5.43 -5.11 18.62
N GLU A 102 -4.88 -6.30 18.92
CA GLU A 102 -5.67 -7.53 19.12
C GLU A 102 -6.68 -7.40 20.26
N ASP A 103 -6.33 -6.66 21.32
CA ASP A 103 -7.23 -6.36 22.44
C ASP A 103 -8.46 -5.53 22.02
N LEU A 104 -8.38 -4.81 20.91
CA LEU A 104 -9.47 -3.97 20.39
C LEU A 104 -10.37 -4.71 19.38
N ILE A 105 -9.78 -5.52 18.51
CA ILE A 105 -10.49 -6.15 17.38
C ILE A 105 -10.66 -7.67 17.52
N GLY A 106 -9.98 -8.27 18.49
CA GLY A 106 -9.96 -9.70 18.76
C GLY A 106 -9.02 -10.49 17.85
N GLU A 107 -8.63 -11.68 18.32
CA GLU A 107 -7.72 -12.61 17.63
C GLU A 107 -8.18 -12.92 16.20
N LYS A 108 -9.50 -13.12 15.99
CA LYS A 108 -10.03 -13.49 14.68
C LYS A 108 -9.75 -12.43 13.60
N LEU A 109 -10.11 -11.16 13.85
CA LEU A 109 -9.85 -10.09 12.88
C LEU A 109 -8.35 -9.80 12.73
N THR A 110 -7.59 -9.94 13.81
CA THR A 110 -6.12 -9.79 13.77
C THR A 110 -5.49 -10.86 12.88
N SER A 111 -5.94 -12.11 13.01
CA SER A 111 -5.43 -13.25 12.24
C SER A 111 -5.73 -13.13 10.74
N GLU A 112 -6.83 -12.47 10.37
CA GLU A 112 -7.17 -12.25 8.96
C GLU A 112 -6.10 -11.44 8.22
N ALA A 113 -5.29 -10.61 8.88
CA ALA A 113 -4.20 -9.87 8.24
C ALA A 113 -3.13 -10.78 7.61
N TRP A 114 -3.03 -12.03 8.07
CA TRP A 114 -2.09 -13.04 7.61
C TRP A 114 -2.70 -13.95 6.53
N ILE A 115 -3.73 -13.48 5.82
CA ILE A 115 -4.40 -14.26 4.77
C ILE A 115 -4.53 -13.36 3.54
N SER A 116 -3.93 -13.76 2.43
CA SER A 116 -4.08 -13.09 1.13
C SER A 116 -5.55 -12.94 0.76
N LYS A 117 -5.93 -11.79 0.19
CA LYS A 117 -7.32 -11.45 -0.12
C LYS A 117 -7.47 -10.94 -1.53
N LEU A 118 -8.57 -11.32 -2.16
CA LEU A 118 -9.07 -10.65 -3.35
C LEU A 118 -9.57 -9.24 -2.99
N SER A 119 -9.75 -8.39 -4.00
CA SER A 119 -10.11 -6.97 -3.80
C SER A 119 -11.40 -6.76 -3.00
N HIS A 120 -12.44 -7.55 -3.26
CA HIS A 120 -13.70 -7.47 -2.54
C HIS A 120 -13.59 -7.94 -1.08
N GLU A 121 -12.73 -8.93 -0.81
CA GLU A 121 -12.46 -9.41 0.54
C GLU A 121 -11.61 -8.41 1.33
N ALA A 122 -10.63 -7.78 0.68
CA ALA A 122 -9.84 -6.69 1.25
C ALA A 122 -10.75 -5.50 1.60
N LEU A 123 -11.67 -5.14 0.71
CA LEU A 123 -12.66 -4.10 0.96
C LEU A 123 -13.59 -4.44 2.13
N ASP A 124 -14.14 -5.65 2.17
CA ASP A 124 -14.96 -6.11 3.30
C ASP A 124 -14.19 -6.05 4.63
N TYR A 125 -12.97 -6.58 4.64
CA TYR A 125 -12.10 -6.57 5.82
C TYR A 125 -11.80 -5.15 6.30
N GLY A 126 -11.43 -4.25 5.39
CA GLY A 126 -11.20 -2.84 5.70
C GLY A 126 -12.44 -2.14 6.28
N ASN A 127 -13.63 -2.42 5.74
CA ASN A 127 -14.88 -1.86 6.28
C ASN A 127 -15.20 -2.38 7.68
N ARG A 128 -14.96 -3.66 7.97
CA ARG A 128 -15.14 -4.23 9.31
C ARG A 128 -14.19 -3.59 10.33
N LEU A 129 -12.92 -3.39 9.96
CA LEU A 129 -11.96 -2.68 10.81
C LEU A 129 -12.37 -1.20 11.03
N MET A 130 -12.82 -0.52 9.98
CA MET A 130 -13.31 0.87 10.06
C MET A 130 -14.49 1.01 11.03
N ASP A 131 -15.48 0.12 10.95
CA ASP A 131 -16.67 0.15 11.81
C ASP A 131 -16.32 -0.05 13.30
N ILE A 132 -15.37 -0.94 13.61
CA ILE A 132 -14.89 -1.13 14.99
C ILE A 132 -14.13 0.12 15.45
N ALA A 133 -13.22 0.64 14.62
CA ALA A 133 -12.43 1.83 14.93
C ALA A 133 -13.33 3.06 15.17
N ASP A 134 -14.36 3.27 14.35
CA ASP A 134 -15.32 4.36 14.50
C ASP A 134 -16.08 4.28 15.84
N LYS A 135 -16.56 3.08 16.22
CA LYS A 135 -17.27 2.89 17.50
C LYS A 135 -16.38 3.16 18.71
N LEU A 136 -15.14 2.69 18.66
CA LEU A 136 -14.15 2.92 19.72
C LEU A 136 -13.75 4.39 19.78
N ALA A 137 -13.54 5.05 18.64
CA ALA A 137 -13.22 6.46 18.58
C ALA A 137 -14.31 7.32 19.23
N ILE A 138 -15.59 7.07 18.92
CA ILE A 138 -16.72 7.78 19.56
C ILE A 138 -16.73 7.53 21.07
N LYS A 139 -16.58 6.26 21.50
CA LYS A 139 -16.60 5.91 22.92
C LYS A 139 -15.50 6.62 23.72
N HIS A 140 -14.36 6.87 23.10
CA HIS A 140 -13.19 7.46 23.75
C HIS A 140 -12.99 8.95 23.42
N ASN A 141 -13.89 9.58 22.64
CA ASN A 141 -13.78 10.96 22.13
C ASN A 141 -12.49 11.20 21.30
N LEU A 142 -12.18 10.26 20.40
CA LEU A 142 -10.97 10.21 19.56
C LEU A 142 -11.29 10.21 18.05
N GLU A 143 -12.47 10.68 17.64
CA GLU A 143 -12.93 10.68 16.24
C GLU A 143 -12.02 11.47 15.30
N TYR A 144 -11.29 12.46 15.84
CA TYR A 144 -10.32 13.23 15.09
C TYR A 144 -9.19 12.37 14.49
N LEU A 145 -8.90 11.20 15.08
CA LEU A 145 -7.86 10.29 14.60
C LEU A 145 -8.14 9.78 13.19
N LYS A 146 -9.41 9.75 12.78
CA LYS A 146 -9.82 9.30 11.43
C LYS A 146 -9.32 10.23 10.32
N SER A 147 -9.12 11.51 10.61
CA SER A 147 -8.73 12.52 9.60
C SER A 147 -7.24 12.86 9.62
N ILE A 148 -6.51 12.53 10.69
CA ILE A 148 -5.07 12.77 10.75
C ILE A 148 -4.31 11.64 10.02
N ARG A 149 -3.18 12.01 9.43
CA ARG A 149 -2.25 11.06 8.80
C ARG A 149 -1.05 10.74 9.69
N ILE A 150 -0.59 11.74 10.43
CA ILE A 150 0.60 11.63 11.28
C ILE A 150 0.18 10.94 12.58
N PRO A 151 0.90 9.88 13.00
CA PRO A 151 0.60 9.19 14.24
C PRO A 151 0.58 10.15 15.44
N PRO A 152 -0.30 9.91 16.44
CA PRO A 152 -0.29 10.69 17.67
C PRO A 152 1.06 10.55 18.39
N LYS A 153 1.42 11.54 19.20
CA LYS A 153 2.66 11.54 20.00
C LYS A 153 2.60 10.64 21.24
N SER A 154 1.50 9.92 21.43
CA SER A 154 1.27 9.06 22.57
C SER A 154 2.17 7.82 22.53
N GLU A 155 2.22 7.09 23.65
CA GLU A 155 2.96 5.83 23.73
C GLU A 155 2.37 4.78 22.79
N GLY A 156 3.20 3.85 22.27
CA GLY A 156 2.79 2.91 21.23
C GLY A 156 1.58 2.02 21.58
N ASP A 157 1.37 1.71 22.86
CA ASP A 157 0.26 0.86 23.35
C ASP A 157 -0.98 1.66 23.78
N SER A 158 -0.98 2.97 23.58
CA SER A 158 -2.12 3.82 23.93
C SER A 158 -3.31 3.63 22.97
N MET A 159 -4.53 3.90 23.47
CA MET A 159 -5.76 3.77 22.69
C MET A 159 -5.74 4.62 21.41
N ASP A 160 -5.18 5.84 21.46
CA ASP A 160 -5.07 6.70 20.28
C ASP A 160 -4.04 6.19 19.27
N ALA A 161 -2.91 5.63 19.72
CA ALA A 161 -1.95 4.98 18.83
C ALA A 161 -2.56 3.77 18.10
N LYS A 162 -3.23 2.87 18.84
CA LYS A 162 -3.91 1.70 18.27
C LYS A 162 -5.04 2.07 17.32
N LEU A 163 -5.88 3.05 17.68
CA LEU A 163 -6.94 3.51 16.79
C LEU A 163 -6.39 4.15 15.51
N HIS A 164 -5.28 4.87 15.59
CA HIS A 164 -4.63 5.41 14.40
C HIS A 164 -4.12 4.30 13.46
N ILE A 165 -3.54 3.21 14.01
CA ILE A 165 -3.16 2.02 13.23
C ILE A 165 -4.39 1.44 12.52
N LEU A 166 -5.48 1.21 13.26
CA LEU A 166 -6.71 0.64 12.70
C LEU A 166 -7.30 1.51 11.59
N PHE A 167 -7.39 2.83 11.78
CA PHE A 167 -7.85 3.75 10.73
C PHE A 167 -6.93 3.72 9.52
N SER A 168 -5.60 3.77 9.73
CA SER A 168 -4.64 3.77 8.62
C SER A 168 -4.74 2.49 7.79
N LEU A 169 -4.85 1.31 8.40
CA LEU A 169 -5.00 0.06 7.67
C LEU A 169 -6.36 -0.04 6.99
N ALA A 170 -7.43 0.29 7.70
CA ALA A 170 -8.78 0.21 7.15
C ALA A 170 -8.91 1.08 5.87
N LYS A 171 -8.37 2.30 5.91
CA LYS A 171 -8.30 3.20 4.76
C LYS A 171 -7.51 2.61 3.59
N TRP A 172 -6.33 2.06 3.87
CA TRP A 172 -5.49 1.42 2.87
C TRP A 172 -6.21 0.25 2.19
N LEU A 173 -6.82 -0.64 2.97
CA LEU A 173 -7.60 -1.78 2.47
C LEU A 173 -8.81 -1.34 1.65
N ILE A 174 -9.56 -0.36 2.14
CA ILE A 174 -10.73 0.18 1.45
C ILE A 174 -10.32 0.85 0.13
N PHE A 175 -9.23 1.62 0.14
CA PHE A 175 -8.70 2.29 -1.05
C PHE A 175 -8.32 1.26 -2.11
N TYR A 176 -7.46 0.29 -1.78
CA TYR A 176 -7.02 -0.71 -2.74
C TYR A 176 -8.16 -1.63 -3.19
N GLY A 177 -9.00 -2.10 -2.25
CA GLY A 177 -10.15 -2.93 -2.56
C GLY A 177 -11.16 -2.27 -3.50
N LYS A 178 -11.46 -0.97 -3.32
CA LYS A 178 -12.30 -0.19 -4.24
C LYS A 178 -11.70 -0.03 -5.63
N ASN A 179 -10.37 0.01 -5.72
CA ASN A 179 -9.64 0.16 -6.97
C ASN A 179 -9.28 -1.21 -7.61
N GLY A 180 -9.88 -2.30 -7.13
CA GLY A 180 -9.73 -3.62 -7.75
C GLY A 180 -8.48 -4.40 -7.30
N HIS A 181 -7.78 -3.93 -6.27
CA HIS A 181 -6.57 -4.57 -5.75
C HIS A 181 -6.88 -5.42 -4.53
N GLY A 182 -6.42 -6.66 -4.58
CA GLY A 182 -6.28 -7.50 -3.40
C GLY A 182 -4.96 -7.23 -2.68
N TYR A 183 -4.56 -8.15 -1.80
CA TYR A 183 -3.20 -8.19 -1.28
C TYR A 183 -2.72 -9.63 -1.08
N GLU A 184 -1.42 -9.81 -1.12
CA GLU A 184 -0.74 -11.03 -0.73
C GLU A 184 -0.15 -10.84 0.67
N ALA A 185 -0.40 -11.80 1.57
CA ALA A 185 0.23 -11.82 2.88
C ALA A 185 1.63 -12.42 2.76
N ASP A 186 2.64 -11.68 3.24
CA ASP A 186 4.04 -12.10 3.33
C ASP A 186 4.37 -12.51 4.77
N TYR A 187 5.14 -13.59 4.97
CA TYR A 187 5.34 -14.29 6.26
C TYR A 187 6.80 -14.37 6.69
#